data_AF-A0A6C0JR71-F1
#
_entry.id   AF-A0A6C0JR71-F1
#
_cell.length_a   1.000
_cell.length_b   1.000
_cell.length_c   1.000
_cell.angle_alpha   90.00
_cell.angle_beta   90.00
_cell.angle_gamma   90.00
#
_symmetry.space_group_name_H-M   'P 1'
#
loop_
_entity.id
_entity.type
_entity.pdbx_description
1 polymer ?
#
loop_
_entity_poly.entity_id
_entity_poly.type
_entity_poly.pdbx_seq_one_letter_code
_entity_poly.pdbx_strand_id
1 'polypeptide(L)'
;MSLNIIDINANNLEFCPGPCKSIEKESKPIILGKSRLWYEFKPHSGGRLNNFTYPIDKNNLIELKNVRLCRDCYSRYLEYSATKDYNLLLKDGKTIYKKIEKNK
;
A
#
# COMPACT_ATOMS: atom_id res chain seq x y z
N MET A 1 -20.26 18.85 -3.85
CA MET A 1 -19.96 17.73 -2.91
C MET A 1 -18.47 17.78 -2.61
N SER A 2 -18.12 17.84 -1.32
CA SER A 2 -16.73 17.84 -0.87
C SER A 2 -16.20 16.41 -0.85
N LEU A 3 -15.00 16.18 -1.36
CA LEU A 3 -14.30 14.91 -1.19
C LEU A 3 -13.82 14.79 0.26
N ASN A 4 -14.11 13.66 0.88
CA ASN A 4 -13.60 13.28 2.19
C ASN A 4 -12.35 12.41 2.02
N ILE A 5 -11.27 12.75 2.71
CA ILE A 5 -10.00 12.03 2.66
C ILE A 5 -9.78 11.34 3.99
N ILE A 6 -9.68 10.02 3.96
CA ILE A 6 -9.33 9.19 5.11
C ILE A 6 -7.82 9.01 5.10
N ASP A 7 -7.16 9.75 5.97
CA ASP A 7 -5.71 9.69 6.16
C ASP A 7 -5.29 8.48 7.00
N ILE A 8 -4.44 7.61 6.43
CA ILE A 8 -3.91 6.44 7.13
C ILE A 8 -2.39 6.47 7.10
N ASN A 9 -1.78 6.64 8.27
CA ASN A 9 -0.34 6.53 8.43
C ASN A 9 0.07 5.06 8.65
N ALA A 10 0.75 4.46 7.67
CA ALA A 10 1.16 3.06 7.70
C ALA A 10 2.51 2.81 8.39
N ASN A 11 3.04 3.78 9.15
CA ASN A 11 4.36 3.64 9.78
C ASN A 11 4.45 2.45 10.75
N ASN A 12 3.34 2.08 11.39
CA ASN A 12 3.30 0.97 12.35
C ASN A 12 2.79 -0.35 11.74
N LEU A 13 2.48 -0.36 10.44
CA LEU A 13 2.05 -1.58 9.76
C LEU A 13 3.27 -2.43 9.40
N GLU A 14 3.29 -3.64 9.94
CA GLU A 14 4.34 -4.64 9.67
C GLU A 14 4.00 -5.53 8.47
N PHE A 15 2.79 -5.43 7.92
CA PHE A 15 2.31 -6.18 6.76
C PHE A 15 2.08 -5.24 5.56
N CYS A 16 1.90 -5.80 4.36
CA CYS A 16 1.60 -5.02 3.15
C CYS A 16 0.21 -4.37 3.26
N PRO A 17 0.07 -3.03 3.31
CA PRO A 17 -1.23 -2.36 3.40
C PRO A 17 -2.01 -2.33 2.08
N GLY A 18 -1.46 -2.89 1.00
CA GLY A 18 -2.11 -2.98 -0.31
C GLY A 18 -3.27 -3.99 -0.35
N PRO A 19 -3.92 -4.14 -1.53
CA PRO A 19 -5.13 -4.94 -1.69
C PRO A 19 -4.89 -6.47 -1.65
N CYS A 20 -3.64 -6.93 -1.48
CA CYS A 20 -3.37 -8.35 -1.29
C CYS A 20 -3.97 -8.87 0.03
N LYS A 21 -4.18 -10.18 0.10
CA LYS A 21 -4.72 -10.84 1.29
C LYS A 21 -3.69 -11.06 2.40
N SER A 22 -2.41 -10.82 2.14
CA SER A 22 -1.35 -11.08 3.11
C SER A 22 -1.42 -10.09 4.28
N ILE A 23 -1.59 -10.62 5.49
CA ILE A 23 -1.41 -9.91 6.77
C ILE A 23 -0.13 -10.39 7.48
N GLU A 24 0.68 -11.19 6.79
CA GLU A 24 1.94 -11.68 7.33
C GLU A 24 2.90 -10.51 7.50
N LYS A 25 3.66 -10.56 8.59
CA LYS A 25 4.71 -9.58 8.85
C LYS A 25 5.78 -9.69 7.77
N GLU A 26 6.34 -8.55 7.38
CA GLU A 26 7.46 -8.52 6.45
C GLU A 26 8.61 -9.37 6.98
N SER A 27 9.16 -10.20 6.10
CA SER A 27 10.36 -10.97 6.40
C SER A 27 11.52 -10.06 6.78
N LYS A 28 12.46 -10.57 7.61
CA LYS A 28 13.73 -9.87 7.85
C LYS A 28 14.46 -9.66 6.52
N PRO A 29 15.17 -8.53 6.33
CA PRO A 29 15.91 -8.29 5.11
C PRO A 29 17.02 -9.34 4.92
N ILE A 30 17.28 -9.70 3.67
CA ILE A 30 18.42 -10.54 3.29
C ILE A 30 19.62 -9.65 2.98
N ILE A 31 20.83 -10.20 3.07
CA ILE A 31 22.05 -9.52 2.65
C ILE A 31 22.34 -9.90 1.20
N LEU A 32 22.38 -8.90 0.31
CA LEU A 32 22.84 -9.04 -1.07
C LEU A 32 24.28 -8.55 -1.18
N GLY A 33 25.16 -9.39 -1.73
CA GLY A 33 26.58 -9.08 -1.89
C GLY A 33 27.29 -8.87 -0.55
N LYS A 34 28.16 -7.85 -0.47
CA LYS A 34 29.06 -7.67 0.69
C LYS A 34 28.39 -7.09 1.94
N SER A 35 27.30 -6.33 1.83
CA SER A 35 26.63 -5.71 2.99
C SER A 35 25.29 -5.03 2.69
N ARG A 36 24.73 -5.18 1.48
CA ARG A 36 23.51 -4.45 1.12
C ARG A 36 22.29 -5.19 1.64
N LEU A 37 21.55 -4.58 2.56
CA LEU A 37 20.24 -5.10 2.97
C LEU A 37 19.24 -4.99 1.82
N TRP A 38 18.47 -6.06 1.62
CA TRP A 38 17.40 -6.13 0.66
C TRP A 38 16.13 -6.60 1.36
N TYR A 39 15.15 -5.71 1.39
CA TYR A 39 13.86 -5.95 2.02
C TYR A 39 12.86 -6.52 1.03
N GLU A 40 11.90 -7.29 1.51
CA GLU A 40 10.86 -7.89 0.67
C GLU A 40 9.94 -6.83 0.07
N PHE A 41 9.50 -5.87 0.88
CA PHE A 41 8.61 -4.79 0.45
C PHE A 41 9.38 -3.62 -0.16
N LYS A 42 8.71 -2.91 -1.08
CA LYS A 42 9.19 -1.68 -1.70
C LYS A 42 9.14 -0.50 -0.71
N PRO A 43 10.13 0.40 -0.73
CA PRO A 43 11.39 0.27 -1.46
C PRO A 43 12.29 -0.79 -0.82
N HIS A 44 12.99 -1.59 -1.63
CA HIS A 44 13.87 -2.67 -1.14
C HIS A 44 15.06 -2.17 -0.32
N SER A 45 15.26 -0.85 -0.21
CA SER A 45 16.20 -0.21 0.70
C SER A 45 15.75 -0.22 2.17
N GLY A 46 14.49 -0.59 2.46
CA GLY A 46 13.91 -0.53 3.80
C GLY A 46 13.28 0.83 4.15
N GLY A 47 13.38 1.81 3.24
CA GLY A 47 12.68 3.08 3.37
C GLY A 47 11.16 2.94 3.24
N ARG A 48 10.47 4.08 3.12
CA ARG A 48 9.01 4.13 2.96
C ARG A 48 8.63 4.98 1.75
N LEU A 49 7.53 4.60 1.10
CA LEU A 49 6.96 5.37 0.01
C LEU A 49 6.06 6.47 0.57
N ASN A 50 6.05 7.64 -0.09
CA ASN A 50 5.43 8.85 0.44
C ASN A 50 3.91 8.71 0.59
N ASN A 51 3.19 8.50 -0.51
CA ASN A 51 1.74 8.32 -0.48
C ASN A 51 1.19 7.46 -1.63
N PHE A 52 0.02 6.85 -1.36
CA PHE A 52 -0.81 6.16 -2.34
C PHE A 52 -2.27 6.54 -2.11
N THR A 53 -2.99 6.89 -3.17
CA THR A 53 -4.37 7.37 -3.07
C THR A 53 -5.31 6.43 -3.79
N TYR A 54 -6.34 5.96 -3.07
CA TYR A 54 -7.36 5.07 -3.63
C TYR A 54 -8.76 5.64 -3.39
N PRO A 55 -9.66 5.60 -4.37
CA PRO A 55 -11.06 5.84 -4.12
C PRO A 55 -11.71 4.68 -3.37
N ILE A 56 -12.65 4.97 -2.47
CA ILE A 56 -13.50 3.97 -1.80
C ILE A 56 -14.94 4.03 -2.34
N ASP A 57 -15.42 5.24 -2.62
CA ASP A 57 -16.71 5.49 -3.26
C ASP A 57 -16.68 6.86 -3.98
N LYS A 58 -17.85 7.42 -4.32
CA LYS A 58 -17.95 8.69 -5.05
C LYS A 58 -17.41 9.89 -4.26
N ASN A 59 -17.42 9.81 -2.92
CA ASN A 59 -17.13 10.93 -2.04
C ASN A 59 -15.94 10.66 -1.11
N ASN A 60 -15.50 9.41 -0.97
CA ASN A 60 -14.43 9.03 -0.05
C ASN A 60 -13.19 8.51 -0.77
N LEU A 61 -12.02 9.00 -0.35
CA LEU A 61 -10.69 8.51 -0.73
C LEU A 61 -9.93 8.02 0.51
N ILE A 62 -9.00 7.09 0.32
CA ILE A 62 -7.94 6.78 1.28
C ILE A 62 -6.65 7.40 0.77
N GLU A 63 -5.94 8.09 1.66
CA GLU A 63 -4.53 8.41 1.46
C GLU A 63 -3.68 7.55 2.42
N LEU A 64 -2.94 6.59 1.85
CA LEU A 64 -1.99 5.78 2.61
C LEU A 64 -0.62 6.47 2.61
N LYS A 65 -0.12 6.85 3.79
CA LYS A 65 1.18 7.53 3.96
C LYS A 65 2.22 6.59 4.58
N ASN A 66 3.50 6.84 4.30
CA ASN A 66 4.62 6.09 4.88
C ASN A 66 4.49 4.57 4.67
N VAL A 67 4.20 4.14 3.44
CA VAL A 67 3.85 2.73 3.17
C VAL A 67 5.06 1.90 2.76
N ARG A 68 4.98 0.60 3.04
CA ARG A 68 5.84 -0.43 2.45
C ARG A 68 4.93 -1.48 1.81
N LEU A 69 5.00 -1.62 0.49
CA LEU A 69 4.12 -2.49 -0.29
C LEU A 69 4.88 -3.68 -0.84
N CYS A 70 4.27 -4.86 -0.89
CA CYS A 70 4.83 -5.96 -1.67
C CYS A 70 4.93 -5.56 -3.15
N ARG A 71 5.82 -6.23 -3.90
CA ARG A 71 6.07 -5.96 -5.32
C ARG A 71 4.78 -5.90 -6.13
N ASP A 72 3.89 -6.87 -5.92
CA ASP A 72 2.67 -7.00 -6.73
C ASP A 72 1.68 -5.86 -6.46
N CYS A 73 1.49 -5.48 -5.19
CA CYS A 73 0.61 -4.36 -4.84
C CYS A 73 1.16 -3.03 -5.37
N TYR A 74 2.48 -2.83 -5.28
CA TYR A 74 3.14 -1.65 -5.81
C TYR A 74 2.98 -1.56 -7.34
N SER A 75 3.32 -2.62 -8.07
CA SER A 75 3.20 -2.67 -9.53
C SER A 75 1.74 -2.49 -9.99
N ARG A 76 0.79 -3.19 -9.34
CA ARG A 76 -0.64 -3.11 -9.63
C ARG A 76 -1.17 -1.68 -9.49
N TYR A 77 -0.77 -0.97 -8.44
CA TYR A 77 -1.15 0.43 -8.27
C TYR A 77 -0.62 1.32 -9.40
N LEU A 78 0.66 1.18 -9.73
CA LEU A 78 1.28 1.98 -10.79
C LEU A 78 0.59 1.73 -12.14
N GLU A 79 0.29 0.47 -12.45
CA GLU A 79 -0.43 0.08 -13.66
C GLU A 79 -1.82 0.74 -13.72
N TYR A 80 -2.64 0.55 -12.67
CA TYR A 80 -4.01 1.09 -12.67
C TYR A 80 -4.07 2.61 -12.62
N SER A 81 -3.09 3.23 -11.96
CA SER A 81 -2.96 4.69 -11.95
C SER A 81 -2.54 5.23 -13.32
N ALA A 82 -1.63 4.55 -14.01
CA ALA A 82 -1.17 4.94 -15.34
C ALA A 82 -2.28 4.78 -16.40
N THR A 83 -3.05 3.68 -16.33
CA THR A 83 -4.18 3.44 -17.25
C THR A 83 -5.45 4.18 -16.85
N LYS A 84 -5.45 4.87 -15.69
CA LYS A 84 -6.62 5.54 -15.11
C LYS A 84 -7.82 4.61 -14.92
N ASP A 85 -7.56 3.35 -14.57
CA ASP A 85 -8.62 2.37 -14.29
C ASP A 85 -9.25 2.63 -12.91
N TYR A 86 -10.20 3.56 -12.89
CA TYR A 86 -10.89 3.98 -11.68
C TYR A 86 -11.65 2.84 -11.01
N ASN A 87 -12.22 1.91 -11.77
CA ASN A 87 -13.01 0.81 -11.21
C ASN A 87 -12.15 -0.18 -10.44
N LEU A 88 -10.95 -0.49 -10.97
CA LEU A 88 -10.02 -1.36 -10.27
C LEU A 88 -9.39 -0.66 -9.05
N LEU A 89 -9.04 0.62 -9.16
CA LEU A 89 -8.58 1.41 -8.01
C LEU A 89 -9.65 1.51 -6.91
N LEU A 90 -10.93 1.65 -7.29
CA LEU A 90 -12.07 1.66 -6.36
C LEU A 90 -12.22 0.33 -5.63
N LYS A 91 -12.09 -0.78 -6.36
CA LYS A 91 -12.14 -2.13 -5.78
C LYS A 91 -10.99 -2.36 -4.81
N ASP A 92 -9.79 -1.90 -5.16
CA ASP A 92 -8.61 -1.99 -4.32
C ASP A 92 -8.76 -1.13 -3.07
N GLY A 93 -9.21 0.12 -3.20
CA GLY A 93 -9.45 1.03 -2.08
C GLY A 93 -10.44 0.46 -1.06
N LYS A 94 -11.56 -0.12 -1.51
CA LYS A 94 -12.50 -0.82 -0.61
C LYS A 94 -11.87 -2.01 0.10
N THR A 95 -10.99 -2.73 -0.57
CA THR A 95 -10.31 -3.91 0.00
C THR A 95 -9.29 -3.48 1.05
N ILE A 96 -8.48 -2.48 0.73
CA ILE A 96 -7.51 -1.85 1.63
C ILE A 96 -8.21 -1.33 2.88
N TYR A 97 -9.30 -0.55 2.72
CA TYR A 97 -10.05 0.01 3.84
C TYR A 97 -10.46 -1.07 4.83
N LYS A 98 -11.14 -2.11 4.32
CA LYS A 98 -11.62 -3.24 5.14
C LYS A 98 -10.48 -4.00 5.80
N LYS A 99 -9.35 -4.15 5.11
CA LYS A 99 -8.19 -4.86 5.64
C LYS A 99 -7.58 -4.10 6.82
N ILE A 100 -7.39 -2.79 6.67
CA ILE A 100 -6.79 -1.95 7.71
C ILE A 100 -7.72 -1.85 8.91
N GLU A 101 -9.02 -1.61 8.70
CA GLU A 101 -10.00 -1.53 9.80
C GLU A 101 -10.10 -2.84 10.62
N LYS A 102 -9.84 -3.99 9.99
CA LYS A 102 -9.82 -5.30 10.69
C LYS A 102 -8.54 -5.59 11.48
N ASN A 103 -7.45 -4.90 11.17
CA ASN A 103 -6.11 -5.17 11.72
C ASN A 103 -5.49 -3.92 12.35
N LYS A 104 -6.34 -2.94 12.70
CA LYS A 104 -5.97 -1.72 13.43
C LYS A 104 -5.91 -2.00 14.92
#